data_AF-A0A1D5R9V0-F1
#
_entry.id   AF-A0A1D5R9V0-F1
#
_cell.length_a   1.000
_cell.length_b   1.000
_cell.length_c   1.000
_cell.angle_alpha   90.00
_cell.angle_beta   90.00
_cell.angle_gamma   90.00
#
_symmetry.space_group_name_H-M   'P 1'
#
loop_
_entity.id
_entity.type
_entity.pdbx_description
1 polymer ?
#
loop_
_entity_poly.entity_id
_entity_poly.type
_entity_poly.pdbx_seq_one_letter_code
_entity_poly.pdbx_strand_id
1 'polypeptide(L)'
;MGFVKVVKNKAYFKRYQVKFRRRREGKTDYCAHKCLVIQDKNKYNTPKYRMIVRVTNRDIICQIAYACIEGDIIVCAAYAHELPKYGGKVGLTNYAAELKWYSRTYLFNMQKAVKEEERNKSDMRHIENK
;
A
#
# COMPACT_ATOMS: atom_id res chain seq x y z
N MET A 1 17.50 47.00 -8.51
CA MET A 1 16.46 45.97 -8.73
C MET A 1 17.00 44.99 -9.76
N GLY A 2 17.12 43.71 -9.40
CA GLY A 2 18.06 42.77 -10.04
C GLY A 2 17.87 42.57 -11.55
N PHE A 3 19.01 42.47 -12.26
CA PHE A 3 19.18 42.28 -13.71
C PHE A 3 18.65 40.92 -14.26
N VAL A 4 17.82 40.20 -13.50
CA VAL A 4 17.36 38.84 -13.85
C VAL A 4 15.86 38.84 -14.16
N LYS A 5 15.50 38.34 -15.35
CA LYS A 5 14.11 38.23 -15.80
C LYS A 5 13.31 37.30 -14.88
N VAL A 6 12.16 37.78 -14.38
CA VAL A 6 11.23 36.99 -13.57
C VAL A 6 10.49 35.97 -14.45
N VAL A 7 10.89 34.70 -14.35
CA VAL A 7 10.29 33.58 -15.12
C VAL A 7 8.94 33.14 -14.53
N LYS A 8 8.82 33.10 -13.19
CA LYS A 8 7.59 32.71 -12.48
C LYS A 8 6.66 33.90 -12.30
N ASN A 9 6.12 34.41 -13.41
CA ASN A 9 5.19 35.55 -13.43
C ASN A 9 3.72 35.10 -13.31
N LYS A 10 2.79 36.06 -13.21
CA LYS A 10 1.34 35.77 -13.14
C LYS A 10 0.84 34.95 -14.35
N ALA A 11 1.40 35.19 -15.53
CA ALA A 11 1.05 34.44 -16.75
C ALA A 11 1.54 32.98 -16.73
N TYR A 12 2.66 32.69 -16.05
CA TYR A 12 3.18 31.34 -15.84
C TYR A 12 2.21 30.52 -15.00
N PHE A 13 1.77 31.04 -13.85
CA PHE A 13 0.86 30.33 -12.96
C PHE A 13 -0.53 30.08 -13.57
N LYS A 14 -1.00 30.95 -14.48
CA LYS A 14 -2.24 30.72 -15.24
C LYS A 14 -2.18 29.49 -16.16
N ARG A 15 -0.99 29.08 -16.61
CA ARG A 15 -0.79 27.92 -17.51
C ARG A 15 -0.17 26.71 -16.81
N TYR A 16 0.15 26.82 -15.53
CA TYR A 16 0.86 25.77 -14.82
C TYR A 16 -0.09 24.62 -14.47
N GLN A 17 0.11 23.47 -15.12
CA GLN A 17 -0.67 22.27 -14.81
C GLN A 17 -0.04 21.50 -13.64
N VAL A 18 -0.78 21.44 -12.55
CA VAL A 18 -0.35 20.77 -11.32
C VAL A 18 -0.46 19.25 -11.48
N LYS A 19 0.59 18.53 -11.09
CA LYS A 19 0.57 17.06 -11.03
C LYS A 19 -0.27 16.58 -9.84
N PHE A 20 -0.73 15.33 -9.88
CA PHE A 20 -1.48 14.73 -8.78
C PHE A 20 -0.77 14.90 -7.43
N ARG A 21 -1.56 15.06 -6.35
CA ARG A 21 -1.06 15.39 -5.01
C ARG A 21 0.08 14.48 -4.55
N ARG A 22 -0.09 13.15 -4.63
CA ARG A 22 0.94 12.18 -4.21
C ARG A 22 2.18 12.16 -5.10
N ARG A 23 2.06 12.60 -6.36
CA ARG A 23 3.22 12.76 -7.27
C ARG A 23 4.05 13.98 -6.89
N ARG A 24 3.40 15.06 -6.43
CA ARG A 24 4.06 16.26 -5.88
C ARG A 24 4.76 15.96 -4.55
N GLU A 25 4.13 15.14 -3.71
CA GLU A 25 4.74 14.66 -2.46
C GLU A 25 5.84 13.59 -2.70
N GLY A 26 6.00 13.08 -3.93
CA GLY A 26 6.98 12.04 -4.25
C GLY A 26 6.68 10.66 -3.65
N LYS A 27 5.46 10.41 -3.17
CA LYS A 27 5.10 9.18 -2.42
C LYS A 27 4.56 8.04 -3.28
N THR A 28 4.21 8.32 -4.53
CA THR A 28 3.56 7.34 -5.42
C THR A 28 4.02 7.51 -6.85
N ASP A 29 4.49 6.41 -7.41
CA ASP A 29 4.63 6.25 -8.85
C ASP A 29 3.31 5.71 -9.44
N TYR A 30 2.64 6.55 -10.22
CA TYR A 30 1.36 6.23 -10.84
C TYR A 30 1.50 5.27 -12.03
N CYS A 31 2.68 5.18 -12.66
CA CYS A 31 2.90 4.26 -13.77
C CYS A 31 2.90 2.82 -13.26
N ALA A 32 3.74 2.53 -12.27
CA ALA A 32 3.78 1.23 -11.62
C ALA A 32 2.46 0.88 -10.90
N HIS A 33 1.85 1.84 -10.20
CA HIS A 33 0.60 1.62 -9.49
C HIS A 33 -0.55 1.22 -10.41
N LYS A 34 -0.65 1.84 -11.60
CA LYS A 34 -1.65 1.49 -12.62
C LYS A 34 -1.52 0.03 -13.04
N CYS A 35 -0.31 -0.44 -13.35
CA CYS A 35 -0.07 -1.84 -13.75
C CYS A 35 -0.42 -2.84 -12.64
N LEU A 36 -0.16 -2.47 -11.37
CA LEU A 36 -0.42 -3.33 -10.23
C LEU A 36 -1.92 -3.44 -9.91
N VAL A 37 -2.66 -2.33 -9.98
CA VAL A 37 -4.07 -2.26 -9.60
C VAL A 37 -5.01 -2.82 -10.65
N ILE A 38 -4.71 -2.61 -11.94
CA ILE A 38 -5.61 -3.04 -13.01
C ILE A 38 -5.78 -4.56 -12.96
N GLN A 39 -7.05 -4.97 -12.92
CA GLN A 39 -7.44 -6.35 -13.08
C GLN A 39 -8.18 -6.54 -14.41
N ASP A 40 -8.07 -7.73 -14.96
CA ASP A 40 -8.83 -8.15 -16.13
C ASP A 40 -10.34 -8.01 -15.87
N LYS A 41 -11.07 -7.41 -16.80
CA LYS A 41 -12.51 -7.15 -16.64
C LYS A 41 -13.35 -8.42 -16.59
N ASN A 42 -12.85 -9.52 -17.14
CA ASN A 42 -13.48 -10.84 -17.03
C ASN A 42 -13.62 -11.32 -15.57
N LYS A 43 -12.81 -10.76 -14.66
CA LYS A 43 -12.80 -11.09 -13.22
C LYS A 43 -13.64 -10.12 -12.38
N TYR A 44 -14.57 -9.40 -13.00
CA TYR A 44 -15.61 -8.56 -12.36
C TYR A 44 -15.19 -7.95 -11.01
N ASN A 45 -15.97 -8.20 -9.96
CA ASN A 45 -15.78 -7.62 -8.63
C ASN A 45 -14.82 -8.44 -7.75
N THR A 46 -13.97 -9.30 -8.34
CA THR A 46 -12.97 -9.99 -7.53
C THR A 46 -11.84 -9.02 -7.20
N PRO A 47 -11.46 -8.86 -5.92
CA PRO A 47 -10.43 -7.91 -5.55
C PRO A 47 -9.04 -8.40 -5.94
N LYS A 48 -8.21 -7.51 -6.49
CA LYS A 48 -6.78 -7.77 -6.72
C LYS A 48 -5.98 -7.37 -5.49
N TYR A 49 -5.50 -8.35 -4.72
CA TYR A 49 -4.66 -8.08 -3.56
C TYR A 49 -3.23 -7.76 -3.98
N ARG A 50 -2.64 -6.77 -3.31
CA ARG A 50 -1.22 -6.42 -3.43
C ARG A 50 -0.60 -6.27 -2.05
N MET A 51 0.65 -6.70 -1.93
CA MET A 51 1.46 -6.46 -0.75
C MET A 51 2.17 -5.11 -0.90
N ILE A 52 1.99 -4.23 0.09
CA ILE A 52 2.63 -2.93 0.19
C ILE A 52 3.67 -3.05 1.29
N VAL A 53 4.94 -3.00 0.91
CA VAL A 53 6.07 -2.95 1.85
C VAL A 53 6.63 -1.53 1.83
N ARG A 54 6.75 -0.92 3.01
CA ARG A 54 7.38 0.39 3.20
C ARG A 54 8.44 0.30 4.27
N VAL A 55 9.68 0.52 3.86
CA VAL A 55 10.81 0.66 4.79
C VAL A 55 10.93 2.13 5.15
N THR A 56 10.87 2.41 6.44
CA THR A 56 11.17 3.73 7.01
C THR A 56 12.49 3.64 7.77
N ASN A 57 13.04 4.78 8.18
CA ASN A 57 14.35 4.81 8.87
C ASN A 57 14.38 4.02 10.19
N ARG A 58 13.23 3.73 10.80
CA ARG A 58 13.15 3.07 12.11
C ARG A 58 12.20 1.88 12.16
N ASP A 59 11.37 1.70 11.13
CA ASP A 59 10.29 0.72 11.13
C ASP A 59 10.04 0.18 9.72
N ILE A 60 9.56 -1.06 9.65
CA ILE A 60 9.13 -1.71 8.40
C ILE A 60 7.63 -1.93 8.53
N ILE A 61 6.90 -1.48 7.52
CA ILE A 61 5.45 -1.56 7.46
C ILE A 61 5.08 -2.49 6.32
N CYS A 62 4.35 -3.55 6.62
CA CYS A 62 3.83 -4.51 5.66
C CYS A 62 2.30 -4.49 5.69
N GLN A 63 1.66 -4.29 4.55
CA GLN A 63 0.21 -4.24 4.44
C GLN A 63 -0.25 -5.06 3.23
N ILE A 64 -1.40 -5.71 3.35
CA ILE A 64 -2.11 -6.29 2.21
C ILE A 64 -3.32 -5.42 1.94
N ALA A 65 -3.43 -4.92 0.71
CA ALA A 65 -4.51 -4.05 0.31
C ALA A 65 -5.07 -4.44 -1.06
N TYR A 66 -6.33 -4.10 -1.29
CA TYR A 66 -6.94 -4.11 -2.61
C TYR A 66 -7.50 -2.72 -2.92
N ALA A 67 -7.64 -2.40 -4.21
CA ALA A 67 -8.10 -1.09 -4.64
C ALA A 67 -9.64 -1.07 -4.76
N CYS A 68 -10.27 -0.05 -4.18
CA CYS A 68 -11.64 0.35 -4.45
C CYS A 68 -11.67 1.77 -5.06
N ILE A 69 -12.84 2.16 -5.58
CA ILE A 69 -13.02 3.48 -6.22
C ILE A 69 -12.81 4.61 -5.19
N GLU A 70 -13.28 4.42 -3.97
CA GLU A 70 -13.14 5.40 -2.88
C GLU A 70 -11.70 5.49 -2.36
N GLY A 71 -10.97 4.37 -2.38
CA GLY A 71 -9.62 4.26 -1.86
C GLY A 71 -9.14 2.81 -1.76
N ASP A 72 -7.89 2.62 -1.36
CA ASP A 72 -7.38 1.29 -1.06
C ASP A 72 -7.90 0.81 0.30
N ILE A 73 -8.45 -0.40 0.35
CA ILE A 73 -8.89 -1.05 1.58
C ILE A 73 -7.76 -1.96 2.08
N ILE A 74 -7.41 -1.82 3.35
CA ILE A 74 -6.37 -2.62 4.01
C ILE A 74 -7.04 -3.81 4.68
N VAL A 75 -6.63 -5.01 4.28
CA VAL A 75 -7.10 -6.28 4.86
C VAL A 75 -6.34 -6.58 6.15
N CYS A 76 -5.02 -6.47 6.08
CA CYS A 76 -4.13 -6.78 7.18
C CYS A 76 -2.93 -5.85 7.14
N ALA A 77 -2.45 -5.48 8.31
CA ALA A 77 -1.25 -4.68 8.51
C ALA A 77 -0.38 -5.32 9.60
N ALA A 78 0.93 -5.21 9.44
CA ALA A 78 1.87 -5.58 10.47
C ALA A 78 3.09 -4.66 10.46
N TYR A 79 3.69 -4.49 11.64
CA TYR A 79 4.69 -3.45 11.88
C TYR A 79 5.92 -3.97 12.64
N ALA A 80 7.12 -3.55 12.26
CA ALA A 80 8.38 -4.02 12.88
C ALA A 80 8.45 -3.78 14.38
N HIS A 81 7.81 -2.73 14.90
CA HIS A 81 7.77 -2.50 16.35
C HIS A 81 6.94 -3.52 17.15
N GLU A 82 6.19 -4.43 16.51
CA GLU A 82 5.49 -5.53 17.17
C GLU A 82 6.42 -6.74 17.40
N LEU A 83 7.55 -6.80 16.69
CA LEU A 83 8.53 -7.89 16.73
C LEU A 83 9.17 -8.15 18.11
N PRO A 84 9.37 -7.16 19.00
CA PRO A 84 9.84 -7.39 20.35
C PRO A 84 8.96 -8.32 21.18
N LYS A 85 7.65 -8.39 20.90
CA LYS A 85 6.73 -9.34 21.55
C LYS A 85 7.07 -10.81 21.23
N TYR A 86 7.78 -11.02 20.12
CA TYR A 86 8.13 -12.34 19.59
C TYR A 86 9.64 -12.61 19.66
N GLY A 87 10.33 -11.94 20.60
CA GLY A 87 11.75 -12.17 20.89
C GLY A 87 12.73 -11.44 19.96
N GLY A 88 12.27 -10.54 19.09
CA GLY A 88 13.12 -9.66 18.28
C GLY A 88 13.34 -8.31 18.95
N LYS A 89 14.23 -8.22 19.95
CA LYS A 89 14.39 -7.02 20.80
C LYS A 89 15.19 -5.88 20.16
N VAL A 90 16.07 -6.16 19.19
CA VAL A 90 17.01 -5.16 18.62
C VAL A 90 17.10 -5.28 17.10
N GLY A 91 17.32 -4.15 16.42
CA GLY A 91 17.58 -4.11 14.98
C GLY A 91 16.34 -4.29 14.09
N LEU A 92 15.29 -3.49 14.29
CA LEU A 92 14.00 -3.61 13.61
C LEU A 92 14.03 -3.31 12.10
N THR A 93 15.09 -2.68 11.61
CA THR A 93 15.28 -2.30 10.19
C THR A 93 16.36 -3.12 9.48
N ASN A 94 16.94 -4.11 10.15
CA ASN A 94 18.00 -4.92 9.56
C ASN A 94 17.42 -5.97 8.60
N TYR A 95 18.23 -6.45 7.67
CA TYR A 95 17.85 -7.56 6.78
C TYR A 95 17.38 -8.81 7.55
N ALA A 96 17.92 -9.04 8.75
CA ALA A 96 17.45 -10.11 9.63
C ALA A 96 16.04 -9.86 10.19
N ALA A 97 15.68 -8.61 10.47
CA ALA A 97 14.31 -8.26 10.80
C ALA A 97 13.42 -8.46 9.57
N GLU A 98 13.80 -7.95 8.39
CA GLU A 98 13.07 -8.20 7.13
C GLU A 98 12.86 -9.71 6.88
N LEU A 99 13.90 -10.52 6.93
CA LEU A 99 13.80 -11.97 6.74
C LEU A 99 12.98 -12.68 7.82
N LYS A 100 13.08 -12.26 9.09
CA LYS A 100 12.26 -12.81 10.19
C LYS A 100 10.79 -12.39 10.05
N TRP A 101 10.52 -11.20 9.51
CA TRP A 101 9.21 -10.75 9.05
C TRP A 101 8.67 -11.61 7.89
N TYR A 102 9.54 -11.99 6.94
CA TYR A 102 9.19 -12.90 5.83
C TYR A 102 9.05 -14.36 6.27
N SER A 103 9.65 -14.75 7.40
CA SER A 103 9.68 -16.14 7.86
C SER A 103 8.26 -16.65 8.16
N ARG A 104 8.05 -17.92 7.76
CA ARG A 104 6.80 -18.66 7.50
C ARG A 104 5.63 -18.42 8.45
N THR A 105 5.78 -17.88 9.66
CA THR A 105 4.68 -17.66 10.61
C THR A 105 3.85 -16.40 10.32
N TYR A 106 4.46 -15.26 9.95
CA TYR A 106 3.71 -13.99 9.76
C TYR A 106 3.07 -13.87 8.38
N LEU A 107 3.81 -14.22 7.32
CA LEU A 107 3.27 -14.25 5.96
C LEU A 107 2.16 -15.30 5.83
N PHE A 108 2.28 -16.43 6.53
CA PHE A 108 1.22 -17.44 6.60
C PHE A 108 0.03 -16.99 7.44
N ASN A 109 0.24 -16.26 8.55
CA ASN A 109 -0.86 -15.67 9.32
C ASN A 109 -1.58 -14.56 8.53
N MET A 110 -0.84 -13.74 7.79
CA MET A 110 -1.42 -12.73 6.88
C MET A 110 -2.18 -13.39 5.72
N GLN A 111 -1.64 -14.46 5.11
CA GLN A 111 -2.35 -15.23 4.09
C GLN A 111 -3.58 -15.95 4.64
N LYS A 112 -3.51 -16.48 5.87
CA LYS A 112 -4.67 -17.06 6.58
C LYS A 112 -5.75 -16.00 6.79
N ALA A 113 -5.38 -14.81 7.27
CA ALA A 113 -6.31 -13.71 7.50
C ALA A 113 -7.03 -13.29 6.20
N VAL A 114 -6.30 -13.16 5.09
CA VAL A 114 -6.90 -12.90 3.76
C VAL A 114 -7.88 -14.01 3.38
N LYS A 115 -7.49 -15.28 3.55
CA LYS A 115 -8.33 -16.43 3.20
C LYS A 115 -9.56 -16.59 4.09
N GLU A 116 -9.49 -16.09 5.32
CA GLU A 116 -10.60 -16.08 6.28
C GLU A 116 -11.58 -14.94 5.98
N GLU A 117 -11.08 -13.77 5.60
CA GLU A 117 -11.89 -12.66 5.10
C GLU A 117 -12.63 -13.01 3.81
N GLU A 118 -11.97 -13.73 2.89
CA GLU A 118 -12.61 -14.28 1.68
C GLU A 118 -13.73 -15.28 2.01
N ARG A 119 -13.56 -16.11 3.04
CA ARG A 119 -14.57 -17.06 3.52
C ARG A 119 -15.78 -16.33 4.12
N ASN A 120 -15.55 -15.36 4.99
CA ASN A 120 -16.64 -14.53 5.53
C ASN A 120 -17.41 -13.80 4.41
N LYS A 121 -16.70 -13.33 3.37
CA LYS A 121 -17.32 -12.67 2.22
C LYS A 121 -18.06 -13.65 1.31
N SER A 122 -17.69 -14.93 1.25
CA SER A 122 -18.50 -15.95 0.57
C SER A 122 -19.73 -16.32 1.38
N ASP A 123 -19.62 -16.43 2.70
CA ASP A 123 -20.73 -16.81 3.58
C ASP A 123 -21.82 -15.72 3.60
N MET A 124 -21.43 -14.45 3.67
CA MET A 124 -22.35 -13.31 3.52
C MET A 124 -23.09 -13.31 2.17
N ARG A 125 -22.39 -13.64 1.07
CA ARG A 125 -23.02 -13.78 -0.26
C ARG A 125 -23.98 -14.97 -0.36
N HIS A 126 -23.81 -16.01 0.45
CA HIS A 126 -24.76 -17.13 0.53
C HIS A 126 -26.00 -16.77 1.35
N ILE A 127 -25.87 -15.87 2.33
CA ILE A 127 -26.98 -15.38 3.14
C ILE A 127 -27.83 -14.37 2.35
N GLU A 128 -27.22 -13.45 1.59
CA GLU A 128 -27.95 -12.47 0.76
C GLU A 128 -28.68 -13.08 -0.44
N ASN A 129 -28.28 -14.27 -0.89
CA ASN A 129 -28.94 -14.99 -2.00
C ASN A 129 -30.00 -16.01 -1.53
N LYS A 130 -30.31 -16.05 -0.22
CA LYS A 130 -31.36 -16.88 0.37
C LYS A 130 -32.57 -16.01 0.75
#